data_AF-A0A8B7N966-F1
#
_entry.id   AF-A0A8B7N966-F1
#
_cell.length_a   1.000
_cell.length_b   1.000
_cell.length_c   1.000
_cell.angle_alpha   90.00
_cell.angle_beta   90.00
_cell.angle_gamma   90.00
#
_symmetry.space_group_name_H-M   'P 1'
#
loop_
_entity.id
_entity.type
_entity.pdbx_description
1 polymer ?
#
loop_
_entity_poly.entity_id
_entity_poly.type
_entity_poly.pdbx_seq_one_letter_code
_entity_poly.pdbx_strand_id
1 'polypeptide(L)'
;MCGGSRYFASCLLSCRYNVVPVVYGLGPYEAVAPPGSYIDALAFPSARDLAQHLLYLSRNTSAYLAHFRWRDSYSWSMDHHVSWCALCEKLHSQHEPRKTYDIYDWFMRDKCVGTHDPRVRTLLGD
;
A
#
# COMPACT_ATOMS: atom_id res chain seq x y z
N MET A 1 10.85 7.34 -3.52
CA MET A 1 9.72 6.70 -4.24
C MET A 1 8.56 7.69 -4.32
N CYS A 2 7.88 7.74 -5.46
CA CYS A 2 6.75 8.64 -5.72
C CYS A 2 5.45 7.85 -5.62
N GLY A 3 4.59 8.23 -4.68
CA GLY A 3 3.30 7.60 -4.45
C GLY A 3 2.19 8.64 -4.62
N GLY A 4 1.53 8.63 -5.78
CA GLY A 4 0.31 9.40 -5.96
C GLY A 4 -0.70 9.04 -4.87
N SER A 5 -1.11 10.05 -4.09
CA SER A 5 -1.87 10.02 -2.83
C SER A 5 -3.19 9.20 -2.80
N ARG A 6 -3.56 8.49 -3.87
CA ARG A 6 -4.90 7.90 -4.01
C ARG A 6 -4.95 6.48 -4.60
N TYR A 7 -3.86 5.94 -5.16
CA TYR A 7 -3.95 4.71 -5.95
C TYR A 7 -2.73 3.78 -5.87
N PHE A 8 -2.05 3.69 -4.73
CA PHE A 8 -1.10 2.60 -4.50
C PHE A 8 -1.75 1.53 -3.63
N ALA A 9 -2.60 0.74 -4.26
CA ALA A 9 -3.20 -0.43 -3.66
C ALA A 9 -2.20 -1.59 -3.72
N SER A 10 -1.10 -1.45 -2.96
CA SER A 10 -0.06 -2.49 -2.85
C SER A 10 -0.63 -3.81 -2.33
N CYS A 11 -1.72 -3.79 -1.53
CA CYS A 11 -2.33 -5.05 -1.14
C CYS A 11 -3.03 -5.77 -2.30
N LEU A 12 -3.56 -5.11 -3.33
CA LEU A 12 -4.37 -5.83 -4.33
C LEU A 12 -3.63 -6.95 -5.06
N LEU A 13 -2.31 -6.81 -5.25
CA LEU A 13 -1.48 -7.91 -5.76
C LEU A 13 -1.02 -8.88 -4.67
N SER A 14 -0.54 -8.38 -3.53
CA SER A 14 -0.03 -9.25 -2.45
C SER A 14 -1.12 -10.06 -1.77
N CYS A 15 -2.32 -9.50 -1.58
CA CYS A 15 -3.49 -10.13 -0.98
C CYS A 15 -3.91 -11.42 -1.72
N ARG A 16 -3.51 -11.60 -3.01
CA ARG A 16 -3.70 -12.85 -3.77
C ARG A 16 -2.71 -13.95 -3.42
N TYR A 17 -1.51 -13.59 -2.99
CA TYR A 17 -0.45 -14.53 -2.64
C TYR A 17 -0.47 -14.79 -1.13
N ASN A 18 -0.07 -15.98 -0.70
CA ASN A 18 0.06 -16.31 0.73
C ASN A 18 1.34 -15.70 1.33
N VAL A 19 1.53 -14.39 1.15
CA VAL A 19 2.71 -13.64 1.57
C VAL A 19 2.31 -12.38 2.32
N VAL A 20 3.11 -11.98 3.31
CA VAL A 20 2.93 -10.72 4.04
C VAL A 20 3.78 -9.64 3.36
N PRO A 21 3.18 -8.59 2.77
CA PRO A 21 3.94 -7.53 2.12
C PRO A 21 4.65 -6.64 3.14
N VAL A 22 5.93 -6.38 2.91
CA VAL A 22 6.66 -5.29 3.56
C VAL A 22 6.52 -4.05 2.67
N VAL A 23 5.83 -3.05 3.18
CA VAL A 23 5.53 -1.81 2.46
C VAL A 23 6.36 -0.66 3.00
N TYR A 24 6.40 0.43 2.26
CA TYR A 24 7.13 1.63 2.62
C TYR A 24 6.09 2.74 2.83
N GLY A 25 5.81 3.09 4.11
CA GLY A 25 4.76 3.95 4.72
C GLY A 25 4.35 5.28 4.07
N LEU A 26 4.25 5.32 2.75
CA LEU A 26 4.03 6.51 1.93
C LEU A 26 2.61 6.59 1.38
N GLY A 27 1.78 5.60 1.65
CA GLY A 27 0.36 5.56 1.30
C GLY A 27 -0.53 5.46 2.53
N PRO A 28 -1.81 5.84 2.43
CA PRO A 28 -2.79 5.66 3.51
C PRO A 28 -3.20 4.19 3.59
N TYR A 29 -2.29 3.30 4.00
CA TYR A 29 -2.50 1.85 3.96
C TYR A 29 -3.72 1.42 4.79
N GLU A 30 -3.99 2.08 5.91
CA GLU A 30 -5.19 1.85 6.73
C GLU A 30 -6.51 2.03 5.95
N ALA A 31 -6.53 2.87 4.92
CA ALA A 31 -7.72 3.11 4.09
C ALA A 31 -7.88 2.09 2.95
N VAL A 32 -6.82 1.37 2.61
CA VAL A 32 -6.77 0.50 1.39
C VAL A 32 -6.37 -0.94 1.67
N ALA A 33 -6.00 -1.26 2.90
CA ALA A 33 -5.58 -2.59 3.33
C ALA A 33 -6.10 -2.89 4.74
N PRO A 34 -6.56 -4.12 5.01
CA PRO A 34 -6.95 -4.52 6.36
C PRO A 34 -5.82 -4.33 7.38
N PRO A 35 -6.14 -3.94 8.63
CA PRO A 35 -5.14 -3.84 9.69
C PRO A 35 -4.38 -5.15 9.89
N GLY A 36 -3.06 -5.07 10.03
CA GLY A 36 -2.19 -6.23 10.24
C GLY A 36 -1.92 -7.08 8.99
N SER A 37 -2.49 -6.75 7.83
CA SER A 37 -2.24 -7.48 6.57
C SER A 37 -0.90 -7.15 5.90
N TYR A 38 -0.12 -6.23 6.47
CA TYR A 38 1.14 -5.73 5.93
C TYR A 38 2.09 -5.33 7.07
N ILE A 39 3.35 -5.16 6.74
CA ILE A 39 4.39 -4.63 7.63
C ILE A 39 4.87 -3.31 7.05
N ASP A 40 4.64 -2.20 7.75
CA ASP A 40 5.18 -0.90 7.34
C ASP A 40 6.63 -0.76 7.82
N ALA A 41 7.56 -0.66 6.88
CA ALA A 41 8.97 -0.46 7.18
C ALA A 41 9.22 0.85 7.97
N LEU A 42 8.45 1.91 7.71
CA LEU A 42 8.60 3.20 8.38
C LEU A 42 8.02 3.23 9.81
N ALA A 43 7.36 2.15 10.25
CA ALA A 43 6.94 1.99 11.64
C ALA A 43 8.07 1.52 12.57
N PHE A 44 9.23 1.14 12.01
CA PHE A 44 10.38 0.68 12.78
C PHE A 44 11.40 1.82 12.99
N PRO A 45 12.07 1.85 14.15
CA PRO A 45 13.06 2.89 14.45
C PRO A 45 14.35 2.77 13.64
N SER A 46 14.64 1.59 13.08
CA SER A 46 15.76 1.39 12.16
C SER A 46 15.56 0.18 11.24
N ALA A 47 16.31 0.12 10.14
CA ALA A 47 16.33 -1.04 9.26
C ALA A 47 16.79 -2.32 9.98
N ARG A 48 17.62 -2.18 11.02
CA ARG A 48 18.03 -3.30 11.87
C ARG A 48 16.85 -3.86 12.67
N ASP A 49 16.03 -3.01 13.26
CA ASP A 49 14.85 -3.43 14.02
C ASP A 49 13.82 -4.12 13.13
N LEU A 50 13.62 -3.59 11.92
CA LEU A 50 12.81 -4.26 10.90
C LEU A 50 13.38 -5.65 10.57
N ALA A 51 14.69 -5.76 10.31
CA ALA A 51 15.32 -7.04 9.99
C ALA A 51 15.19 -8.05 11.15
N GLN A 52 15.35 -7.61 12.40
CA GLN A 52 15.15 -8.45 13.58
C GLN A 52 13.70 -8.93 13.69
N HIS A 53 12.73 -8.07 13.43
CA HIS A 53 11.32 -8.44 13.41
C HIS A 53 11.01 -9.48 12.32
N LEU A 54 11.55 -9.30 11.11
CA LEU A 54 11.39 -10.27 10.02
C LEU A 54 12.02 -11.63 10.35
N LEU A 55 13.18 -11.65 11.01
CA LEU A 55 13.82 -12.88 11.50
C LEU A 55 13.01 -13.56 12.63
N TYR A 56 12.34 -12.77 13.47
CA TYR A 56 11.40 -13.30 14.47
C TYR A 56 10.21 -13.98 13.78
N LEU A 57 9.59 -13.33 12.81
CA LEU A 57 8.47 -13.89 12.05
C LEU A 57 8.88 -15.16 11.28
N SER A 58 10.09 -15.20 10.72
CA SER A 58 10.58 -16.39 10.01
C SER A 58 10.78 -17.60 10.92
N ARG A 59 10.97 -17.39 12.22
CA ARG A 59 11.17 -18.45 13.23
C ARG A 59 9.91 -18.76 14.04
N ASN A 60 8.90 -17.89 13.99
CA ASN A 60 7.66 -18.03 14.74
C ASN A 60 6.46 -18.09 13.78
N THR A 61 6.07 -19.33 13.42
CA THR A 61 4.95 -19.58 12.52
C THR A 61 3.64 -18.99 13.01
N SER A 62 3.35 -19.04 14.31
CA SER A 62 2.10 -18.48 14.86
C SER A 62 2.02 -16.97 14.71
N ALA A 63 3.14 -16.27 14.94
CA ALA A 63 3.21 -14.82 14.74
C ALA A 63 3.08 -14.45 13.25
N TYR A 64 3.75 -15.20 12.36
CA TYR A 64 3.60 -15.00 10.92
C TYR A 64 2.15 -15.22 10.45
N LEU A 65 1.50 -16.29 10.92
CA LEU A 65 0.11 -16.60 10.56
C LEU A 65 -0.90 -15.59 11.11
N ALA A 66 -0.58 -14.86 12.18
CA ALA A 66 -1.44 -13.81 12.70
C ALA A 66 -1.70 -12.70 11.67
N HIS A 67 -0.75 -12.45 10.75
CA HIS A 67 -0.91 -11.50 9.64
C HIS A 67 -1.94 -11.92 8.58
N PHE A 68 -2.51 -13.13 8.66
CA PHE A 68 -3.55 -13.61 7.74
C PHE A 68 -4.96 -13.63 8.36
N ARG A 69 -5.10 -13.26 9.64
CA ARG A 69 -6.41 -13.25 10.35
C ARG A 69 -7.44 -12.30 9.72
N TRP A 70 -6.99 -11.27 9.01
CA TRP A 70 -7.90 -10.38 8.28
C TRP A 70 -8.75 -11.14 7.24
N ARG A 71 -8.29 -12.29 6.74
CA ARG A 71 -9.04 -13.09 5.76
C ARG A 71 -10.36 -13.65 6.31
N ASP A 72 -10.51 -13.72 7.63
CA ASP A 72 -11.73 -14.18 8.28
C ASP A 72 -12.87 -13.14 8.19
N SER A 73 -12.52 -11.86 8.03
CA SER A 73 -13.47 -10.73 8.07
C SER A 73 -13.49 -9.88 6.80
N TYR A 74 -12.49 -10.04 5.91
CA TYR A 74 -12.37 -9.29 4.68
C TYR A 74 -12.30 -10.24 3.49
N SER A 75 -13.21 -10.05 2.53
CA SER A 75 -13.17 -10.71 1.24
C SER A 75 -12.61 -9.75 0.19
N TRP A 76 -11.69 -10.24 -0.62
CA TRP A 76 -11.15 -9.48 -1.74
C TRP A 76 -11.75 -10.01 -3.05
N SER A 77 -12.29 -9.11 -3.88
CA SER A 77 -12.78 -9.43 -5.22
C SER A 77 -12.14 -8.50 -6.26
N MET A 78 -11.53 -9.08 -7.30
CA MET A 78 -11.30 -8.38 -8.57
C MET A 78 -12.31 -8.88 -9.57
N ASP A 79 -13.54 -8.38 -9.47
CA ASP A 79 -14.50 -8.54 -10.56
C ASP A 79 -14.20 -7.48 -11.63
N HIS A 80 -13.32 -7.86 -12.55
CA HIS A 80 -12.93 -6.98 -13.66
C HIS A 80 -14.14 -6.64 -14.56
N HIS A 81 -15.14 -7.51 -14.68
CA HIS A 81 -16.30 -7.27 -15.53
C HIS A 81 -17.17 -6.12 -15.02
N VAL A 82 -17.41 -6.07 -13.71
CA VAL A 82 -18.13 -4.96 -13.06
C VAL A 82 -17.37 -3.64 -13.24
N SER A 83 -16.03 -3.67 -13.16
CA SER A 83 -15.21 -2.47 -13.27
C SER A 83 -15.21 -1.84 -14.67
N TRP A 84 -15.24 -2.64 -15.74
CA TRP A 84 -15.27 -2.12 -17.12
C TRP A 84 -16.63 -1.55 -17.50
N CYS A 85 -17.72 -2.19 -17.08
CA CYS A 85 -19.07 -1.66 -17.31
C CYS A 85 -19.26 -0.31 -16.62
N ALA A 86 -18.83 -0.18 -15.35
CA ALA A 86 -18.90 1.07 -14.60
C ALA A 86 -18.03 2.17 -15.24
N LEU A 87 -16.84 1.83 -15.76
CA LEU A 87 -16.01 2.76 -16.50
C LEU A 87 -16.69 3.22 -17.80
N CYS A 88 -17.24 2.28 -18.57
CA CYS A 88 -17.96 2.58 -19.80
C CYS A 88 -19.15 3.51 -19.53
N GLU A 89 -19.98 3.18 -18.54
CA GLU A 89 -21.09 4.04 -18.11
C GLU A 89 -20.61 5.45 -17.75
N LYS A 90 -19.54 5.59 -16.96
CA LYS A 90 -18.97 6.90 -16.60
C LYS A 90 -18.45 7.68 -17.81
N LEU A 91 -17.77 7.03 -18.75
CA LEU A 91 -17.26 7.65 -19.97
C LEU A 91 -18.39 8.16 -20.88
N HIS A 92 -19.51 7.43 -20.92
CA HIS A 92 -20.67 7.77 -21.74
C HIS A 92 -21.70 8.66 -21.03
N SER A 93 -21.67 8.72 -19.69
CA SER A 93 -22.46 9.68 -18.91
C SER A 93 -21.79 11.06 -18.98
N GLN A 94 -22.34 11.99 -19.77
CA GLN A 94 -21.79 13.35 -19.92
C GLN A 94 -22.00 14.26 -18.69
N HIS A 95 -22.13 13.69 -17.49
CA HIS A 95 -22.48 14.41 -16.27
C HIS A 95 -21.26 15.03 -15.56
N GLU A 96 -20.05 14.55 -15.84
CA GLU A 96 -18.83 15.09 -15.25
C GLU A 96 -18.07 15.99 -16.26
N PRO A 97 -17.66 17.21 -15.89
CA PRO A 97 -16.86 18.05 -16.76
C PRO A 97 -15.48 17.44 -17.00
N ARG A 98 -14.92 17.64 -18.20
CA ARG A 98 -13.56 17.19 -18.54
C ARG A 98 -12.56 17.81 -17.55
N LYS A 99 -11.75 16.96 -16.92
CA LYS A 99 -10.65 17.38 -16.04
C LYS A 99 -9.32 17.11 -16.73
N THR A 100 -8.46 18.11 -16.77
CA THR A 100 -7.08 17.99 -17.25
C THR A 100 -6.17 18.34 -16.08
N TYR A 101 -5.13 17.55 -15.87
CA TYR A 101 -4.17 17.76 -14.80
C TYR A 101 -2.78 17.88 -15.40
N ASP A 102 -1.94 18.72 -14.81
CA ASP A 102 -0.51 18.62 -15.02
C ASP A 102 -0.03 17.32 -14.37
N ILE A 103 0.66 16.49 -15.15
CA ILE A 103 1.06 15.16 -14.69
C ILE A 103 2.15 15.20 -13.62
N TYR A 104 3.02 16.22 -13.66
CA TYR A 104 4.04 16.42 -12.66
C TYR A 104 3.39 16.81 -11.32
N ASP A 105 2.42 17.71 -11.34
CA ASP A 105 1.67 18.09 -10.14
C ASP A 105 0.80 16.95 -9.61
N TRP A 106 0.20 16.16 -10.49
CA TRP A 106 -0.67 15.05 -10.11
C TRP A 106 0.09 13.88 -9.48
N PHE A 107 1.29 13.56 -10.00
CA PHE A 107 2.02 12.34 -9.61
C PHE A 107 3.31 12.57 -8.82
N MET A 108 4.00 13.69 -9.04
CA MET A 108 5.37 13.90 -8.55
C MET A 108 5.44 14.96 -7.44
N ARG A 109 4.89 16.16 -7.68
CA ARG A 109 5.00 17.29 -6.76
C ARG A 109 4.46 16.93 -5.37
N ASP A 110 5.33 16.98 -4.36
CA ASP A 110 5.01 16.68 -2.96
C ASP A 110 4.38 15.28 -2.72
N LYS A 111 4.46 14.38 -3.71
CA LYS A 111 4.01 12.98 -3.64
C LYS A 111 5.17 12.00 -3.55
N CYS A 112 6.39 12.50 -3.66
CA CYS A 112 7.61 11.72 -3.57
C CYS A 112 8.25 11.87 -2.20
N VAL A 113 8.67 10.75 -1.65
CA VAL A 113 9.52 10.71 -0.46
C VAL A 113 10.90 10.20 -0.87
N GLY A 114 11.92 10.99 -0.55
CA GLY A 114 13.33 10.70 -0.81
C GLY A 114 14.11 10.50 0.48
N THR A 115 15.44 10.40 0.34
CA THR A 115 16.38 10.25 1.46
C THR A 115 16.39 11.44 2.43
N HIS A 116 15.84 12.59 2.02
CA HIS A 116 15.69 13.78 2.87
C HIS A 116 14.52 13.70 3.85
N ASP A 117 13.57 12.77 3.69
CA ASP A 117 12.46 12.64 4.65
C ASP A 117 12.99 12.09 5.97
N PRO A 118 12.69 12.74 7.12
CA PRO A 118 13.23 12.33 8.41
C PRO A 118 12.95 10.86 8.76
N ARG A 119 11.80 10.32 8.37
CA ARG A 119 11.41 8.91 8.65
C ARG A 119 12.27 7.95 7.84
N VAL A 120 12.52 8.30 6.57
CA VAL A 120 13.41 7.53 5.70
C VAL A 120 14.84 7.57 6.22
N ARG A 121 15.32 8.77 6.58
CA ARG A 121 16.66 8.97 7.11
C ARG A 121 16.88 8.19 8.42
N THR A 122 15.90 8.24 9.32
CA THR A 122 15.89 7.47 10.57
C THR A 122 15.95 5.96 10.30
N LEU A 123 15.14 5.47 9.36
CA LEU A 123 15.14 4.06 8.98
C LEU A 123 16.51 3.61 8.44
N LEU A 124 17.15 4.44 7.61
CA LEU A 124 18.43 4.13 6.98
C LEU A 124 19.64 4.30 7.94
N GLY A 125 19.48 5.07 9.01
CA GLY A 125 20.55 5.34 9.97
C GLY A 125 21.50 6.46 9.56
N ASP A 126 21.03 7.39 8.71
CA ASP A 126 21.77 8.55 8.17
C ASP A 126 21.49 9.87 8.92
#